data_AF-A0A7X9HJ71-F1
#
_entry.id   AF-A0A7X9HJ71-F1
#
_cell.length_a   1.000
_cell.length_b   1.000
_cell.length_c   1.000
_cell.angle_alpha   90.00
_cell.angle_beta   90.00
_cell.angle_gamma   90.00
#
_symmetry.space_group_name_H-M   'P 1'
#
loop_
_entity.id
_entity.type
_entity.pdbx_description
1 polymer ?
#
loop_
_entity_poly.entity_id
_entity_poly.type
_entity_poly.pdbx_seq_one_letter_code
_entity_poly.pdbx_strand_id
1 'polypeptide(L)'
;MKNYPAFGIILFAVLISSCTGKSSQESAVQENLVSEKDTLHASPILYQIALPVDMIQIFEKAGIRYNKDIPNPVSKADEYTQSGLAAINLGIYGIDLGYIKLFGDPQAALKYFNAIHKLATQLGIP
;
A
#
# COMPACT_ATOMS: atom_id res chain seq x y z
N MET A 1 33.23 35.75 -26.50
CA MET A 1 31.78 36.00 -26.51
C MET A 1 31.17 34.95 -27.43
N LYS A 2 30.60 33.88 -26.87
CA LYS A 2 30.14 32.71 -27.63
C LYS A 2 28.72 32.43 -27.19
N ASN A 3 27.79 32.73 -28.10
CA ASN A 3 26.37 32.84 -27.84
C ASN A 3 25.73 31.50 -28.20
N TYR A 4 25.13 30.79 -27.23
CA TYR A 4 24.35 29.58 -27.48
C TYR A 4 22.89 29.73 -27.02
N PRO A 5 22.12 30.73 -27.50
CA PRO A 5 20.70 30.83 -27.14
C PRO A 5 19.82 29.83 -27.93
N ALA A 6 20.35 29.13 -28.94
CA ALA A 6 19.53 28.28 -29.82
C ALA A 6 19.38 26.82 -29.36
N PHE A 7 20.30 26.29 -28.54
CA PHE A 7 20.27 24.87 -28.14
C PHE A 7 19.29 24.60 -26.99
N GLY A 8 19.03 25.61 -26.14
CA GLY A 8 18.10 25.49 -25.01
C GLY A 8 16.63 25.54 -25.40
N ILE A 9 16.28 26.18 -26.53
CA ILE A 9 14.88 26.37 -26.94
C ILE A 9 14.28 25.08 -27.53
N ILE A 10 15.09 24.23 -28.16
CA ILE A 10 14.64 22.97 -28.77
C ILE A 10 14.31 21.91 -27.70
N LEU A 11 14.98 21.92 -26.55
CA LEU A 11 14.74 20.96 -25.47
C LEU A 11 13.45 21.26 -24.67
N PHE A 12 12.99 22.51 -24.67
CA PHE A 12 11.78 22.91 -23.91
C PHE A 12 10.47 22.67 -24.67
N ALA A 13 10.52 22.56 -26.01
CA ALA A 13 9.33 22.39 -26.84
C ALA A 13 8.72 20.97 -26.80
N VAL A 14 9.47 19.97 -26.32
CA VAL A 14 9.01 18.56 -26.30
C VAL A 14 8.15 18.24 -25.07
N LEU A 15 8.18 19.08 -24.02
CA LEU A 15 7.49 18.78 -22.75
C LEU A 15 6.02 19.25 -22.68
N ILE A 16 5.50 19.94 -23.69
CA ILE A 16 4.15 20.55 -23.67
C ILE A 16 3.10 19.84 -24.55
N SER A 17 3.42 18.70 -25.18
CA SER A 17 2.49 17.99 -26.07
C SER A 17 1.65 16.89 -25.42
N SER A 18 1.55 16.83 -24.09
CA SER A 18 0.69 15.83 -23.42
C SER A 18 -0.19 16.43 -22.33
N CYS A 19 -1.11 17.32 -22.71
CA CYS A 19 -2.43 17.40 -22.06
C CYS A 19 -3.40 18.23 -22.91
N THR A 20 -4.21 17.54 -23.72
CA THR A 20 -5.44 18.09 -24.32
C THR A 20 -6.45 16.96 -24.33
N GLY A 21 -7.44 17.04 -23.43
CA GLY A 21 -8.54 16.08 -23.32
C GLY A 21 -9.56 16.56 -22.29
N LYS A 22 -10.69 17.08 -22.77
CA LYS A 22 -11.79 17.79 -22.08
C LYS A 22 -12.62 16.95 -21.10
N SER A 23 -13.01 17.63 -20.02
CA SER A 23 -14.27 17.64 -19.24
C SER A 23 -15.37 16.57 -19.40
N SER A 24 -15.78 16.04 -18.24
CA SER A 24 -17.14 15.76 -17.74
C SER A 24 -18.13 14.92 -18.56
N GLN A 25 -18.47 13.72 -18.03
CA GLN A 25 -19.87 13.33 -17.87
C GLN A 25 -20.04 12.26 -16.77
N GLU A 26 -20.73 12.66 -15.72
CA GLU A 26 -21.47 11.82 -14.78
C GLU A 26 -22.56 11.08 -15.56
N SER A 27 -22.68 9.77 -15.39
CA SER A 27 -23.81 8.99 -15.88
C SER A 27 -24.14 7.88 -14.90
N ALA A 28 -25.31 8.08 -14.30
CA ALA A 28 -26.22 7.17 -13.62
C ALA A 28 -25.83 5.68 -13.60
N VAL A 29 -25.80 5.16 -12.37
CA VAL A 29 -25.86 3.76 -12.01
C VAL A 29 -27.03 3.09 -12.72
N GLN A 30 -26.74 2.13 -13.60
CA GLN A 30 -27.71 1.18 -14.10
C GLN A 30 -27.43 -0.16 -13.41
N GLU A 31 -28.21 -0.41 -12.36
CA GLU A 31 -28.27 -1.69 -11.65
C GLU A 31 -28.81 -2.75 -12.63
N ASN A 32 -27.91 -3.54 -13.19
CA ASN A 32 -28.25 -4.82 -13.80
C ASN A 32 -27.74 -5.92 -12.87
N LEU A 33 -28.64 -6.35 -11.98
CA LEU A 33 -28.54 -7.59 -11.23
C LEU A 33 -28.61 -8.76 -12.21
N VAL A 34 -27.48 -9.09 -12.83
CA VAL A 34 -27.29 -10.43 -13.38
C VAL A 34 -26.64 -11.27 -12.30
N SER A 35 -27.49 -12.09 -11.68
CA SER A 35 -27.10 -13.25 -10.90
C SER A 35 -26.28 -14.20 -11.78
N GLU A 36 -25.00 -13.95 -11.92
CA GLU A 36 -24.04 -14.99 -12.27
C GLU A 36 -23.45 -15.48 -10.95
N LYS A 37 -23.93 -16.64 -10.53
CA LYS A 37 -23.35 -17.45 -9.47
C LYS A 37 -21.99 -17.88 -9.99
N ASP A 38 -21.02 -16.98 -9.91
CA ASP A 38 -19.61 -17.29 -10.14
C ASP A 38 -19.23 -18.19 -8.98
N THR A 39 -19.35 -19.50 -9.22
CA THR A 39 -18.81 -20.52 -8.36
C THR A 39 -17.30 -20.31 -8.37
N LEU A 40 -16.85 -19.42 -7.49
CA LEU A 40 -15.50 -19.43 -6.95
C LEU A 40 -15.28 -20.85 -6.44
N HIS A 41 -14.76 -21.69 -7.32
CA HIS A 41 -13.91 -22.80 -6.95
C HIS A 41 -12.66 -22.17 -6.32
N ALA A 42 -12.85 -21.58 -5.15
CA ALA A 42 -11.79 -21.19 -4.25
C ALA A 42 -11.19 -22.52 -3.78
N SER A 43 -10.32 -23.08 -4.63
CA SER A 43 -9.32 -24.02 -4.18
C SER A 43 -8.71 -23.36 -2.94
N PRO A 44 -8.73 -24.01 -1.77
CA PRO A 44 -8.16 -23.38 -0.59
C PRO A 44 -6.70 -23.19 -0.93
N ILE A 45 -6.30 -21.94 -1.17
CA ILE A 45 -4.91 -21.57 -1.32
C ILE A 45 -4.35 -21.66 0.10
N LEU A 46 -4.09 -22.89 0.53
CA LEU A 46 -3.34 -23.18 1.73
C LEU A 46 -1.89 -22.89 1.36
N TYR A 47 -1.56 -21.59 1.30
CA TYR A 47 -0.19 -21.21 1.57
C TYR A 47 0.18 -21.94 2.86
N GLN A 48 1.25 -22.73 2.82
CA GLN A 48 1.88 -23.28 4.01
C GLN A 48 2.52 -22.10 4.78
N ILE A 49 1.68 -21.16 5.21
CA ILE A 49 2.04 -20.10 6.15
C ILE A 49 2.42 -20.88 7.38
N ALA A 50 3.72 -20.98 7.62
CA ALA A 50 4.24 -21.54 8.85
C ALA A 50 3.46 -20.90 10.00
N LEU A 51 3.02 -21.71 10.96
CA LEU A 51 2.22 -21.19 12.05
C LEU A 51 3.00 -20.06 12.73
N PRO A 52 2.33 -19.05 13.31
CA PRO A 52 3.01 -17.92 13.95
C PRO A 52 4.14 -18.36 14.91
N VAL A 53 3.96 -19.50 15.59
CA VAL A 53 4.98 -20.11 16.46
C VAL A 53 6.21 -20.62 15.70
N ASP A 54 6.03 -21.23 14.54
CA ASP A 54 7.12 -21.75 13.70
C ASP A 54 7.92 -20.60 13.09
N MET A 55 7.24 -19.51 12.71
CA MET A 55 7.89 -18.29 12.25
C MET A 55 8.81 -17.72 13.35
N ILE A 56 8.35 -17.61 14.59
CA ILE A 56 9.19 -17.12 15.70
C ILE A 56 10.46 -17.97 15.83
N GLN A 57 10.33 -19.30 15.81
CA GLN A 57 11.48 -20.21 15.89
C GLN A 57 12.46 -20.05 14.72
N ILE A 58 11.96 -19.80 13.50
CA ILE A 58 12.81 -19.56 12.32
C ILE A 58 13.61 -18.27 12.52
N PHE A 59 12.97 -17.18 12.96
CA PHE A 59 13.64 -15.90 13.18
C PHE A 59 14.70 -15.99 14.28
N GLU A 60 14.41 -16.70 15.38
CA GLU A 60 15.36 -16.98 16.46
C GLU A 60 16.54 -17.82 15.99
N LYS A 61 16.29 -18.95 15.29
CA LYS A 61 17.34 -19.85 14.76
C LYS A 61 18.22 -19.15 13.72
N ALA A 62 17.65 -18.26 12.92
CA ALA A 62 18.38 -17.50 11.92
C ALA A 62 19.20 -16.33 12.51
N GLY A 63 19.07 -16.05 13.82
CA GLY A 63 19.80 -14.97 14.48
C GLY A 63 19.46 -13.58 13.91
N ILE A 64 18.27 -13.43 13.34
CA ILE A 64 17.85 -12.19 12.66
C ILE A 64 17.70 -11.12 13.72
N ARG A 65 18.40 -9.99 13.55
CA ARG A 65 18.21 -8.81 14.39
C ARG A 65 17.10 -7.94 13.84
N TYR A 66 16.42 -7.23 14.74
CA TYR A 66 15.43 -6.23 14.37
C TYR A 66 16.04 -5.20 13.40
N ASN A 67 15.35 -4.99 12.28
CA ASN A 67 15.68 -3.95 11.34
C ASN A 67 14.45 -3.06 11.13
N LYS A 68 14.55 -1.82 11.62
CA LYS A 68 13.51 -0.80 11.55
C LYS A 68 13.17 -0.32 10.13
N ASP A 69 14.04 -0.63 9.15
CA ASP A 69 13.87 -0.20 7.76
C ASP A 69 13.15 -1.26 6.90
N ILE A 70 12.86 -2.45 7.46
CA ILE A 70 12.07 -3.49 6.78
C ILE A 70 10.57 -3.14 6.72
N PRO A 71 9.94 -2.70 7.82
CA PRO A 71 8.52 -2.35 7.81
C PRO A 71 8.19 -1.18 6.88
N ASN A 72 6.94 -1.13 6.39
CA ASN A 72 6.45 -0.05 5.55
C ASN A 72 6.48 1.29 6.31
N PRO A 73 7.15 2.35 5.83
CA PRO A 73 7.29 3.59 6.58
C PRO A 73 5.95 4.23 6.93
N VAL A 74 5.72 4.52 8.21
CA VAL A 74 4.47 5.13 8.72
C VAL A 74 4.06 6.42 8.03
N SER A 75 5.01 7.17 7.44
CA SER A 75 4.73 8.38 6.67
C SER A 75 3.90 8.11 5.41
N LYS A 76 3.98 6.89 4.84
CA LYS A 76 3.22 6.52 3.65
C LYS A 76 1.74 6.28 3.93
N ALA A 77 1.35 6.10 5.20
CA ALA A 77 -0.05 5.90 5.57
C ALA A 77 -0.96 7.03 5.04
N ASP A 78 -0.41 8.24 4.93
CA ASP A 78 -1.10 9.44 4.46
C ASP A 78 -1.30 9.45 2.94
N GLU A 79 -0.51 8.67 2.20
CA GLU A 79 -0.52 8.61 0.74
C GLU A 79 -1.58 7.63 0.21
N TYR A 80 -2.07 6.70 1.03
CA TYR A 80 -3.04 5.69 0.63
C TYR A 80 -4.47 6.22 0.63
N THR A 81 -4.78 7.15 -0.27
CA THR A 81 -6.09 7.83 -0.34
C THR A 81 -7.19 7.00 -0.99
N GLN A 82 -6.84 6.09 -1.91
CA GLN A 82 -7.81 5.21 -2.57
C GLN A 82 -8.19 4.05 -1.63
N SER A 83 -9.49 3.77 -1.48
CA SER A 83 -10.00 2.75 -0.56
C SER A 83 -9.41 1.36 -0.79
N GLY A 84 -9.22 0.94 -2.06
CA GLY A 84 -8.58 -0.35 -2.37
C GLY A 84 -7.12 -0.43 -1.87
N LEU A 85 -6.36 0.65 -2.07
CA LEU A 85 -4.97 0.73 -1.58
C LEU A 85 -4.94 0.84 -0.05
N ALA A 86 -5.83 1.61 0.56
CA ALA A 86 -5.94 1.71 2.01
C ALA A 86 -6.23 0.35 2.65
N ALA A 87 -7.15 -0.45 2.08
CA ALA A 87 -7.49 -1.78 2.58
C ALA A 87 -6.31 -2.76 2.49
N ILE A 88 -5.60 -2.77 1.36
CA ILE A 88 -4.40 -3.61 1.21
C ILE A 88 -3.32 -3.19 2.21
N ASN A 89 -3.04 -1.89 2.30
CA ASN A 89 -2.01 -1.38 3.19
C ASN A 89 -2.38 -1.52 4.67
N LEU A 90 -3.66 -1.50 5.03
CA LEU A 90 -4.12 -1.83 6.39
C LEU A 90 -3.63 -3.22 6.83
N GLY A 91 -3.73 -4.22 5.94
CA GLY A 91 -3.20 -5.55 6.18
C GLY A 91 -1.67 -5.58 6.30
N ILE A 92 -0.96 -4.84 5.42
CA ILE A 92 0.50 -4.72 5.45
C ILE A 92 0.97 -4.13 6.78
N TYR A 93 0.39 -3.00 7.22
CA TYR A 93 0.71 -2.39 8.50
C TYR A 93 0.40 -3.31 9.69
N GLY A 94 -0.62 -4.19 9.57
CA GLY A 94 -0.93 -5.21 10.57
C GLY A 94 0.17 -6.25 10.72
N ILE A 95 0.74 -6.73 9.61
CA ILE A 95 1.88 -7.66 9.62
C ILE A 95 3.12 -6.97 10.18
N ASP A 96 3.38 -5.73 9.75
CA ASP A 96 4.50 -4.92 10.23
C ASP A 96 4.43 -4.67 11.75
N LEU A 97 3.24 -4.38 12.28
CA LEU A 97 3.04 -4.27 13.72
C LEU A 97 3.36 -5.60 14.44
N GLY A 98 3.00 -6.73 13.83
CA GLY A 98 3.35 -8.06 14.30
C GLY A 98 4.87 -8.26 14.38
N TYR A 99 5.59 -7.91 13.30
CA TYR A 99 7.05 -7.94 13.25
C TYR A 99 7.68 -7.06 14.34
N ILE A 100 7.23 -5.82 14.47
CA ILE A 100 7.74 -4.87 15.47
C ILE A 100 7.51 -5.39 16.91
N LYS A 101 6.33 -5.96 17.18
CA LYS A 101 6.03 -6.58 18.47
C LYS A 101 6.92 -7.79 18.77
N LEU A 102 7.21 -8.59 17.75
CA LEU A 102 8.09 -9.76 17.83
C LEU A 102 9.49 -9.38 18.34
N PHE A 103 9.97 -8.19 17.97
CA PHE A 103 11.27 -7.65 18.36
C PHE A 103 11.24 -6.65 19.52
N GLY A 104 10.07 -6.33 20.08
CA GLY A 104 9.95 -5.58 21.32
C GLY A 104 10.21 -4.07 21.24
N ASP A 105 9.85 -3.41 20.13
CA ASP A 105 9.92 -1.94 20.02
C ASP A 105 8.53 -1.28 20.25
N PRO A 106 8.19 -0.88 21.49
CA PRO A 106 6.86 -0.36 21.81
C PRO A 106 6.58 1.02 21.21
N GLN A 107 7.63 1.84 21.00
CA GLN A 107 7.50 3.17 20.40
C GLN A 107 7.14 3.08 18.93
N ALA A 108 7.82 2.19 18.19
CA ALA A 108 7.43 1.88 16.82
C ALA A 108 6.04 1.25 16.77
N ALA A 109 5.73 0.30 17.67
CA ALA A 109 4.43 -0.36 17.69
C ALA A 109 3.27 0.64 17.81
N LEU A 110 3.41 1.67 18.65
CA LEU A 110 2.39 2.72 18.78
C LEU A 110 2.21 3.54 17.49
N LYS A 111 3.31 3.87 16.79
CA LYS A 111 3.24 4.59 15.52
C LYS A 111 2.51 3.77 14.44
N TYR A 112 2.80 2.46 14.37
CA TYR A 112 2.13 1.55 13.43
C TYR A 112 0.67 1.36 13.80
N PHE A 113 0.34 1.28 15.08
CA PHE A 113 -1.06 1.25 15.53
C PHE A 113 -1.83 2.50 15.08
N ASN A 114 -1.24 3.68 15.18
CA ASN A 114 -1.87 4.92 14.69
C ASN A 114 -2.07 4.91 13.17
N ALA A 115 -1.10 4.39 12.40
CA ALA A 115 -1.25 4.22 10.95
C ALA A 115 -2.40 3.26 10.60
N ILE A 116 -2.50 2.13 11.30
CA ILE A 116 -3.62 1.18 11.17
C ILE A 116 -4.95 1.87 11.49
N HIS A 117 -5.04 2.57 12.61
CA HIS A 117 -6.26 3.27 13.02
C HIS A 117 -6.70 4.32 11.99
N LYS A 118 -5.75 5.07 11.43
CA LYS A 118 -6.03 6.04 10.36
C LYS A 118 -6.61 5.36 9.12
N LEU A 119 -5.97 4.30 8.64
CA LEU A 119 -6.45 3.55 7.47
C LEU A 119 -7.80 2.88 7.73
N ALA A 120 -8.01 2.31 8.92
CA ALA A 120 -9.28 1.71 9.31
C ALA A 120 -10.42 2.75 9.34
N THR A 121 -10.15 3.92 9.91
CA THR A 121 -11.12 5.03 9.95
C THR A 121 -11.48 5.50 8.54
N GLN A 122 -10.49 5.63 7.65
CA GLN A 122 -10.74 5.98 6.25
C GLN A 122 -11.61 4.94 5.52
N LEU A 123 -11.52 3.67 5.91
CA LEU A 123 -12.32 2.57 5.37
C LEU A 123 -13.67 2.39 6.06
N GLY A 124 -13.97 3.17 7.12
CA GLY A 124 -15.19 3.02 7.91
C GLY A 124 -15.23 1.76 8.78
N ILE A 125 -14.07 1.20 9.13
CA ILE A 125 -13.94 0.06 10.03
C ILE A 125 -13.84 0.60 11.48
N PRO A 126 -14.77 0.23 12.38
CA PRO A 126 -14.81 0.74 13.75
C PRO A 126 -13.68 0.23 14.64
#